data_AF-A0A934BBP2-F1
#
_entry.id   AF-A0A934BBP2-F1
#
_cell.length_a   1.000
_cell.length_b   1.000
_cell.length_c   1.000
_cell.angle_alpha   90.00
_cell.angle_beta   90.00
_cell.angle_gamma   90.00
#
_symmetry.space_group_name_H-M   'P 1'
#
loop_
_entity.id
_entity.type
_entity.pdbx_description
1 polymer ?
#
loop_
_entity_poly.entity_id
_entity_poly.type
_entity_poly.pdbx_seq_one_letter_code
_entity_poly.pdbx_strand_id
1 'polypeptide(L)'
;MRIWKFFLVLLFLAVPALTFAEQAKTVDELTAMYDVNSCKECHSQIYDEWSKSIHARSLIGTGSTMGAMKGMIDPALMKTFTKSGVKEIKDIKVEHFAYCFKCHLPQIKDATDEVAQQLAKAILDGDKATLEKVNINCLVCHNLKAIVHKWQDGEPEKGVVYGSKDGSHADKVYKAMKKSVILEEVVMCGQCHGLGPNFEFPQPSQCATLYGSYLHAYIPADGDETCQDCHMEKSGKGHTMPAYRDPDMVKMAVNVDIHAKGYKVLPRPGDLIPMAAVTVKIANKAGHRIPDG
;
A
#
# COMPACT_ATOMS: atom_id res chain seq x y z
N MET A 1 31.61 -54.67 -47.15
CA MET A 1 32.06 -53.78 -46.06
C MET A 1 30.98 -52.73 -45.80
N ARG A 2 30.57 -52.62 -44.53
CA ARG A 2 29.88 -51.49 -43.88
C ARG A 2 28.44 -51.14 -44.27
N ILE A 3 27.54 -51.75 -43.49
CA ILE A 3 26.19 -51.29 -43.16
C ILE A 3 26.32 -50.09 -42.22
N TRP A 4 25.74 -48.93 -42.56
CA TRP A 4 25.64 -47.77 -41.66
C TRP A 4 24.16 -47.57 -41.29
N LYS A 5 23.79 -48.02 -40.10
CA LYS A 5 22.53 -47.71 -39.44
C LYS A 5 22.72 -46.39 -38.69
N PHE A 6 22.07 -45.32 -39.14
CA PHE A 6 21.91 -44.11 -38.33
C PHE A 6 20.80 -44.36 -37.30
N PHE A 7 21.18 -44.47 -36.03
CA PHE A 7 20.26 -44.37 -34.90
C PHE A 7 20.02 -42.90 -34.60
N LEU A 8 18.83 -42.41 -34.95
CA LEU A 8 18.32 -41.12 -34.46
C LEU A 8 17.75 -41.35 -33.06
N VAL A 9 18.57 -41.07 -32.04
CA VAL A 9 18.12 -41.02 -30.65
C VAL A 9 17.42 -39.66 -30.45
N LEU A 10 16.09 -39.68 -30.49
CA LEU A 10 15.24 -38.57 -30.04
C LEU A 10 15.35 -38.46 -28.51
N LEU A 11 16.22 -37.55 -28.05
CA LEU A 11 16.30 -37.14 -26.66
C LEU A 11 15.07 -36.28 -26.35
N PHE A 12 13.99 -36.90 -25.85
CA PHE A 12 12.89 -36.18 -25.21
C PHE A 12 13.44 -35.58 -23.90
N LEU A 13 13.92 -34.34 -23.96
CA LEU A 13 14.11 -33.50 -22.79
C LEU A 13 12.73 -33.28 -22.17
N ALA A 14 12.45 -34.02 -21.09
CA ALA A 14 11.33 -33.76 -20.21
C ALA A 14 11.57 -32.38 -19.55
N VAL A 15 11.07 -31.33 -20.21
CA VAL A 15 10.91 -30.02 -19.57
C VAL A 15 9.93 -30.24 -18.41
N PRO A 16 10.31 -29.96 -17.15
CA PRO A 16 9.36 -30.00 -16.07
C PRO A 16 8.25 -29.03 -16.42
N ALA A 17 7.01 -29.50 -16.49
CA ALA A 17 5.86 -28.62 -16.57
C ALA A 17 5.96 -27.69 -15.36
N LEU A 18 6.28 -26.43 -15.62
CA LEU A 18 6.15 -25.35 -14.64
C LEU A 18 4.67 -25.35 -14.27
N THR A 19 4.35 -25.95 -13.12
CA THR A 19 3.04 -25.82 -12.50
C THR A 19 2.93 -24.34 -12.11
N PHE A 20 2.37 -23.54 -13.02
CA PHE A 20 1.96 -22.18 -12.68
C PHE A 20 1.05 -22.29 -11.46
N ALA A 21 1.38 -21.54 -10.40
CA ALA A 21 0.48 -21.42 -9.26
C ALA A 21 -0.89 -20.97 -9.79
N GLU A 22 -1.95 -21.66 -9.34
CA GLU A 22 -3.30 -21.39 -9.80
C GLU A 22 -3.70 -19.97 -9.41
N GLN A 23 -3.92 -19.11 -10.41
CA GLN A 23 -4.34 -17.72 -10.21
C GLN A 23 -5.84 -17.64 -9.93
N ALA A 24 -6.24 -16.73 -9.04
CA ALA A 24 -7.65 -16.46 -8.76
C ALA A 24 -8.36 -15.84 -9.96
N LYS A 25 -9.53 -16.37 -10.30
CA LYS A 25 -10.44 -15.87 -11.35
C LYS A 25 -11.58 -15.05 -10.79
N THR A 26 -11.84 -15.15 -9.48
CA THR A 26 -12.88 -14.38 -8.79
C THR A 26 -12.32 -13.62 -7.59
N VAL A 27 -13.02 -12.55 -7.19
CA VAL A 27 -12.69 -11.81 -5.95
C VAL A 27 -12.74 -12.73 -4.73
N ASP A 28 -13.67 -13.69 -4.70
CA ASP A 28 -13.81 -14.65 -3.60
C ASP A 28 -12.63 -15.64 -3.54
N GLU A 29 -12.15 -16.13 -4.68
CA GLU A 29 -10.94 -16.96 -4.74
C GLU A 29 -9.71 -16.19 -4.26
N LEU A 30 -9.54 -14.94 -4.69
CA LEU A 30 -8.43 -14.09 -4.23
C LEU A 30 -8.51 -13.82 -2.72
N THR A 31 -9.73 -13.61 -2.21
CA THR A 31 -9.99 -13.45 -0.77
C THR A 31 -9.58 -14.70 0.00
N ALA A 32 -9.95 -15.89 -0.49
CA ALA A 32 -9.60 -17.16 0.15
C ALA A 32 -8.08 -17.44 0.15
N MET A 33 -7.35 -17.01 -0.89
CA MET A 33 -5.88 -17.12 -0.93
C MET A 33 -5.18 -16.29 0.16
N TYR A 34 -5.85 -15.23 0.63
CA TYR A 34 -5.34 -14.28 1.62
C TYR A 34 -6.23 -14.24 2.87
N ASP A 35 -6.88 -15.35 3.22
CA ASP A 35 -7.76 -15.41 4.39
C ASP A 35 -6.99 -15.22 5.69
N VAL A 36 -7.51 -14.35 6.55
CA VAL A 36 -6.91 -14.01 7.86
C VAL A 36 -7.88 -14.27 9.01
N ASN A 37 -8.95 -15.04 8.78
CA ASN A 37 -9.95 -15.28 9.81
C ASN A 37 -9.38 -16.09 10.98
N SER A 38 -8.49 -17.04 10.71
CA SER A 38 -7.81 -17.79 11.77
C SER A 38 -6.86 -16.93 12.61
N CYS A 39 -6.32 -15.84 12.04
CA CYS A 39 -5.45 -14.92 12.77
C CYS A 39 -6.16 -14.29 13.98
N LYS A 40 -7.46 -13.99 13.86
CA LYS A 40 -8.27 -13.42 14.94
C LYS A 40 -8.38 -14.33 16.16
N GLU A 41 -8.28 -15.65 15.98
CA GLU A 41 -8.41 -16.62 17.07
C GLU A 41 -7.29 -16.49 18.10
N CYS A 42 -6.07 -16.14 17.65
CA CYS A 42 -4.89 -15.97 18.51
C CYS A 42 -4.45 -14.50 18.67
N HIS A 43 -4.77 -13.63 17.71
CA HIS A 43 -4.34 -12.23 17.65
C HIS A 43 -5.54 -11.26 17.60
N SER A 44 -6.53 -11.47 18.48
CA SER A 44 -7.81 -10.75 18.47
C SER A 44 -7.66 -9.23 18.57
N GLN A 45 -6.75 -8.73 19.43
CA GLN A 45 -6.48 -7.29 19.57
C GLN A 45 -5.91 -6.69 18.28
N ILE A 46 -4.86 -7.30 17.73
CA ILE A 46 -4.22 -6.84 16.49
C ILE A 46 -5.22 -6.86 15.34
N TYR A 47 -6.05 -7.90 15.25
CA TYR A 47 -7.10 -8.00 14.25
C TYR A 47 -8.13 -6.87 14.39
N ASP A 48 -8.58 -6.57 15.61
CA ASP A 48 -9.52 -5.48 15.87
C ASP A 48 -8.92 -4.11 15.52
N GLU A 49 -7.67 -3.84 15.92
CA GLU A 49 -6.92 -2.64 15.54
C GLU A 49 -6.82 -2.48 14.01
N TRP A 50 -6.40 -3.54 13.32
CA TRP A 50 -6.27 -3.57 11.86
C TRP A 50 -7.62 -3.36 11.17
N SER A 51 -8.69 -4.02 11.63
CA SER A 51 -10.01 -3.95 11.00
C SER A 51 -10.59 -2.52 10.94
N LYS A 52 -10.14 -1.65 11.84
CA LYS A 52 -10.53 -0.23 11.91
C LYS A 52 -9.66 0.68 11.01
N SER A 53 -8.52 0.17 10.54
CA SER A 53 -7.54 0.92 9.75
C SER A 53 -8.05 1.28 8.34
N ILE A 54 -7.27 2.12 7.64
CA ILE A 54 -7.45 2.37 6.21
C ILE A 54 -6.91 1.19 5.38
N HIS A 55 -5.92 0.44 5.88
CA HIS A 55 -5.38 -0.75 5.23
C HIS A 55 -6.44 -1.84 5.03
N ALA A 56 -7.27 -2.10 6.05
CA ALA A 56 -8.42 -3.01 5.96
C ALA A 56 -9.49 -2.58 4.95
N ARG A 57 -9.44 -1.32 4.49
CA ARG A 57 -10.38 -0.72 3.54
C ARG A 57 -9.64 -0.12 2.35
N SER A 58 -8.52 -0.71 1.94
CA SER A 58 -7.55 -0.08 1.03
C SER A 58 -8.11 0.34 -0.32
N LEU A 59 -9.15 -0.32 -0.84
CA LEU A 59 -9.82 0.07 -2.09
C LEU A 59 -10.86 1.20 -1.93
N ILE A 60 -11.32 1.44 -0.70
CA ILE A 60 -12.38 2.42 -0.38
C ILE A 60 -11.77 3.68 0.25
N GLY A 61 -10.78 3.49 1.12
CA GLY A 61 -10.18 4.52 1.93
C GLY A 61 -11.21 5.26 2.77
N THR A 62 -11.14 6.59 2.73
CA THR A 62 -12.16 7.47 3.34
C THR A 62 -13.23 7.91 2.34
N GLY A 63 -13.37 7.20 1.22
CA GLY A 63 -14.21 7.54 0.06
C GLY A 63 -13.43 8.22 -1.07
N SER A 64 -12.35 8.93 -0.76
CA SER A 64 -11.49 9.59 -1.77
C SER A 64 -10.77 8.58 -2.67
N THR A 65 -10.30 7.46 -2.12
CA THR A 65 -9.66 6.38 -2.89
C THR A 65 -10.61 5.78 -3.91
N MET A 66 -11.83 5.43 -3.50
CA MET A 66 -12.85 4.92 -4.41
C MET A 66 -13.20 5.94 -5.50
N GLY A 67 -13.28 7.22 -5.15
CA GLY A 67 -13.48 8.32 -6.11
C GLY A 67 -12.34 8.43 -7.12
N ALA A 68 -11.09 8.34 -6.68
CA ALA A 68 -9.92 8.36 -7.54
C ALA A 68 -9.88 7.13 -8.49
N MET A 69 -10.22 5.95 -7.98
CA MET A 69 -10.32 4.73 -8.80
C MET A 69 -11.46 4.82 -9.83
N LYS A 70 -12.61 5.40 -9.46
CA LYS A 70 -13.69 5.68 -10.42
C LYS A 70 -13.23 6.64 -11.50
N GLY A 71 -12.47 7.68 -11.13
CA GLY A 71 -11.84 8.62 -12.05
C GLY A 71 -10.80 7.96 -12.98
N MET A 72 -10.08 6.97 -12.46
CA MET A 72 -9.16 6.17 -13.27
C MET A 72 -9.88 5.31 -14.30
N ILE A 73 -11.02 4.71 -13.96
CA ILE A 73 -11.69 3.77 -14.86
C ILE A 73 -12.40 4.51 -15.99
N ASP A 74 -13.36 5.38 -15.67
CA ASP A 74 -14.24 5.97 -16.68
C ASP A 74 -13.59 7.17 -17.40
N PRO A 75 -13.20 8.28 -16.72
CA PRO A 75 -12.57 9.40 -17.42
C PRO A 75 -11.14 9.13 -17.90
N ALA A 76 -10.36 8.26 -17.24
CA ALA A 76 -9.00 7.97 -17.67
C ALA A 76 -8.89 6.78 -18.64
N LEU A 77 -8.99 5.54 -18.19
CA LEU A 77 -8.76 4.34 -19.01
C LEU A 77 -9.68 4.28 -20.23
N MET A 78 -10.98 4.49 -20.05
CA MET A 78 -11.97 4.38 -21.12
C MET A 78 -12.03 5.60 -22.06
N LYS A 79 -11.43 6.74 -21.69
CA LYS A 79 -11.56 7.99 -22.46
C LYS A 79 -10.22 8.66 -22.74
N THR A 80 -9.52 9.14 -21.71
CA THR A 80 -8.30 9.95 -21.87
C THR A 80 -7.11 9.12 -22.36
N PHE A 81 -6.96 7.89 -21.86
CA PHE A 81 -5.84 7.01 -22.20
C PHE A 81 -6.14 6.25 -23.50
N THR A 82 -6.22 6.99 -24.61
CA THR A 82 -6.58 6.46 -25.94
C THR A 82 -5.67 5.34 -26.47
N LYS A 83 -4.51 5.13 -25.84
CA LYS A 83 -3.53 4.08 -26.18
C LYS A 83 -3.54 2.90 -25.20
N SER A 84 -4.39 2.91 -24.18
CA SER A 84 -4.54 1.79 -23.24
C SER A 84 -5.20 0.56 -23.89
N GLY A 85 -6.01 0.77 -24.93
CA GLY A 85 -6.83 -0.28 -25.53
C GLY A 85 -8.13 -0.57 -24.77
N VAL A 86 -8.37 0.10 -23.63
CA VAL A 86 -9.60 -0.06 -22.84
C VAL A 86 -10.73 0.78 -23.41
N LYS A 87 -11.83 0.14 -23.81
CA LYS A 87 -13.08 0.82 -24.23
C LYS A 87 -14.25 0.52 -23.31
N GLU A 88 -14.24 -0.67 -22.73
CA GLU A 88 -15.25 -1.17 -21.81
C GLU A 88 -14.60 -2.06 -20.74
N ILE A 89 -15.37 -2.45 -19.71
CA ILE A 89 -14.85 -3.18 -18.55
C ILE A 89 -14.10 -4.45 -18.96
N LYS A 90 -14.59 -5.20 -19.96
CA LYS A 90 -13.96 -6.46 -20.39
C LYS A 90 -12.55 -6.31 -20.99
N ASP A 91 -12.18 -5.09 -21.41
CA ASP A 91 -10.84 -4.80 -21.94
C ASP A 91 -9.84 -4.50 -20.81
N ILE A 92 -10.33 -4.34 -19.57
CA ILE A 92 -9.51 -4.09 -18.40
C ILE A 92 -8.74 -5.36 -18.04
N LYS A 93 -7.50 -5.14 -17.63
CA LYS A 93 -6.52 -6.15 -17.27
C LYS A 93 -5.85 -5.72 -15.98
N VAL A 94 -5.18 -6.65 -15.30
CA VAL A 94 -4.41 -6.36 -14.08
C VAL A 94 -3.38 -5.26 -14.33
N GLU A 95 -2.72 -5.27 -15.50
CA GLU A 95 -1.71 -4.25 -15.87
C GLU A 95 -2.27 -2.83 -15.91
N HIS A 96 -3.55 -2.66 -16.28
CA HIS A 96 -4.19 -1.35 -16.34
C HIS A 96 -4.31 -0.71 -14.96
N PHE A 97 -4.38 -1.50 -13.89
CA PHE A 97 -4.42 -1.03 -12.51
C PHE A 97 -3.07 -1.07 -11.80
N ALA A 98 -1.98 -1.44 -12.48
CA ALA A 98 -0.70 -1.73 -11.82
C ALA A 98 -0.22 -0.60 -10.89
N TYR A 99 -0.35 0.66 -11.30
CA TYR A 99 0.08 1.80 -10.47
C TYR A 99 -0.81 2.06 -9.24
N CYS A 100 -2.09 1.66 -9.28
CA CYS A 100 -2.99 1.74 -8.13
C CYS A 100 -2.84 0.52 -7.22
N PHE A 101 -2.86 -0.67 -7.81
CA PHE A 101 -2.86 -1.92 -7.06
C PHE A 101 -1.49 -2.30 -6.52
N LYS A 102 -0.39 -1.70 -7.01
CA LYS A 102 0.93 -1.77 -6.34
C LYS A 102 0.82 -1.50 -4.84
N CYS A 103 -0.02 -0.52 -4.46
CA CYS A 103 -0.20 -0.08 -3.08
C CYS A 103 -1.57 -0.48 -2.50
N HIS A 104 -2.66 -0.37 -3.27
CA HIS A 104 -4.02 -0.55 -2.74
C HIS A 104 -4.51 -2.00 -2.74
N LEU A 105 -3.92 -2.86 -3.56
CA LEU A 105 -4.27 -4.29 -3.63
C LEU A 105 -3.07 -5.12 -4.13
N PRO A 106 -1.96 -5.21 -3.37
CA PRO A 106 -0.73 -5.80 -3.89
C PRO A 106 -0.86 -7.29 -4.27
N GLN A 107 -1.82 -8.00 -3.67
CA GLN A 107 -2.11 -9.39 -3.98
C GLN A 107 -2.73 -9.63 -5.36
N ILE A 108 -3.13 -8.58 -6.11
CA ILE A 108 -3.73 -8.73 -7.43
C ILE A 108 -2.84 -9.51 -8.42
N LYS A 109 -1.52 -9.55 -8.19
CA LYS A 109 -0.58 -10.31 -9.02
C LYS A 109 -0.88 -11.82 -9.07
N ASP A 110 -1.61 -12.33 -8.08
CA ASP A 110 -1.98 -13.74 -7.98
C ASP A 110 -3.39 -14.00 -8.57
N ALA A 111 -3.93 -13.03 -9.32
CA ALA A 111 -5.23 -13.11 -9.96
C ALA A 111 -5.13 -12.91 -11.48
N THR A 112 -6.18 -13.33 -12.18
CA THR A 112 -6.35 -13.12 -13.61
C THR A 112 -7.06 -11.79 -13.90
N ASP A 113 -7.15 -11.42 -15.17
CA ASP A 113 -7.80 -10.18 -15.61
C ASP A 113 -9.29 -10.13 -15.23
N GLU A 114 -9.95 -11.28 -15.12
CA GLU A 114 -11.34 -11.39 -14.67
C GLU A 114 -11.58 -10.77 -13.28
N VAL A 115 -10.59 -10.84 -12.38
CA VAL A 115 -10.69 -10.20 -11.06
C VAL A 115 -10.58 -8.68 -11.20
N ALA A 116 -9.67 -8.18 -12.04
CA ALA A 116 -9.56 -6.75 -12.33
C ALA A 116 -10.88 -6.18 -12.91
N GLN A 117 -11.54 -6.95 -13.76
CA GLN A 117 -12.84 -6.59 -14.35
C GLN A 117 -13.97 -6.57 -13.30
N GLN A 118 -14.02 -7.57 -12.42
CA GLN A 118 -14.96 -7.60 -11.29
C GLN A 118 -14.77 -6.41 -10.35
N LEU A 119 -13.52 -6.08 -10.01
CA LEU A 119 -13.19 -4.94 -9.18
C LEU A 119 -13.54 -3.62 -9.86
N ALA A 120 -13.24 -3.48 -11.16
CA ALA A 120 -13.62 -2.29 -11.92
C ALA A 120 -15.13 -2.07 -11.91
N LYS A 121 -15.92 -3.13 -12.12
CA LYS A 121 -17.37 -3.07 -12.01
C LYS A 121 -17.82 -2.66 -10.60
N ALA A 122 -17.29 -3.30 -9.56
CA ALA A 122 -17.61 -2.99 -8.17
C ALA A 122 -17.29 -1.52 -7.81
N ILE A 123 -16.16 -0.98 -8.28
CA ILE A 123 -15.78 0.43 -8.10
C ILE A 123 -16.78 1.38 -8.77
N LEU A 124 -17.17 1.10 -10.02
CA LEU A 124 -18.10 1.95 -10.76
C LEU A 124 -19.51 1.95 -10.12
N ASP A 125 -19.97 0.78 -9.69
CA ASP A 125 -21.27 0.55 -9.05
C ASP A 125 -21.31 1.00 -7.59
N GLY A 126 -20.15 1.24 -6.97
CA GLY A 126 -20.05 1.56 -5.55
C GLY A 126 -20.34 0.37 -4.62
N ASP A 127 -20.11 -0.84 -5.10
CA ASP A 127 -20.30 -2.10 -4.36
C ASP A 127 -19.19 -2.29 -3.33
N LYS A 128 -19.36 -1.64 -2.18
CA LYS A 128 -18.42 -1.74 -1.05
C LYS A 128 -18.31 -3.17 -0.51
N ALA A 129 -19.39 -3.95 -0.55
CA ALA A 129 -19.39 -5.30 0.01
C ALA A 129 -18.40 -6.21 -0.76
N THR A 130 -18.33 -6.07 -2.08
CA THR A 130 -17.30 -6.76 -2.89
C THR A 130 -15.90 -6.20 -2.64
N LEU A 131 -15.75 -4.87 -2.57
CA LEU A 131 -14.45 -4.23 -2.40
C LEU A 131 -13.82 -4.47 -1.02
N GLU A 132 -14.61 -4.67 0.04
CA GLU A 132 -14.12 -4.95 1.39
C GLU A 132 -13.54 -6.36 1.55
N LYS A 133 -13.91 -7.30 0.67
CA LYS A 133 -13.40 -8.68 0.70
C LYS A 133 -11.88 -8.75 0.48
N VAL A 134 -11.34 -7.84 -0.32
CA VAL A 134 -9.93 -7.77 -0.64
C VAL A 134 -9.33 -6.45 -0.16
N ASN A 135 -8.23 -6.54 0.59
CA ASN A 135 -7.66 -5.40 1.29
C ASN A 135 -6.19 -5.67 1.65
N ILE A 136 -5.53 -4.69 2.26
CA ILE A 136 -4.18 -4.87 2.80
C ILE A 136 -4.35 -5.51 4.19
N ASN A 137 -4.31 -6.84 4.26
CA ASN A 137 -4.45 -7.62 5.49
C ASN A 137 -3.11 -8.13 6.05
N CYS A 138 -3.21 -8.96 7.09
CA CYS A 138 -2.08 -9.58 7.79
C CYS A 138 -1.10 -10.25 6.82
N LEU A 139 -1.59 -11.00 5.83
CA LEU A 139 -0.72 -11.75 4.91
C LEU A 139 -0.09 -10.86 3.84
N VAL A 140 -0.70 -9.72 3.51
CA VAL A 140 -0.06 -8.74 2.64
C VAL A 140 1.22 -8.22 3.30
N CYS A 141 1.17 -7.89 4.59
CA CYS A 141 2.33 -7.38 5.32
C CYS A 141 3.28 -8.50 5.80
N HIS A 142 2.73 -9.52 6.46
CA HIS A 142 3.49 -10.61 7.07
C HIS A 142 3.74 -11.80 6.14
N ASN A 143 3.57 -11.66 4.83
CA ASN A 143 4.04 -12.64 3.86
C ASN A 143 4.41 -11.96 2.53
N LEU A 144 3.41 -11.46 1.81
CA LEU A 144 3.56 -11.00 0.43
C LEU A 144 4.64 -9.92 0.24
N LYS A 145 4.71 -8.98 1.19
CA LYS A 145 5.64 -7.84 1.20
C LYS A 145 6.76 -7.99 2.22
N ALA A 146 6.85 -9.13 2.90
CA ALA A 146 7.80 -9.34 3.99
C ALA A 146 9.27 -9.52 3.54
N ILE A 147 9.51 -9.65 2.22
CA ILE A 147 10.82 -9.79 1.61
C ILE A 147 10.95 -8.85 0.40
N VAL A 148 12.01 -8.04 0.37
CA VAL A 148 12.35 -7.15 -0.75
C VAL A 148 13.57 -7.60 -1.54
N HIS A 149 14.60 -8.15 -0.89
CA HIS A 149 15.83 -8.61 -1.55
C HIS A 149 15.67 -10.03 -2.09
N LYS A 150 14.74 -10.23 -3.01
CA LYS A 150 14.33 -11.57 -3.49
C LYS A 150 15.46 -12.41 -4.11
N TRP A 151 16.51 -11.76 -4.63
CA TRP A 151 17.68 -12.47 -5.17
C TRP A 151 18.62 -12.99 -4.08
N GLN A 152 18.52 -12.45 -2.87
CA GLN A 152 19.29 -12.87 -1.70
C GLN A 152 18.45 -13.75 -0.78
N ASP A 153 17.22 -13.34 -0.49
CA ASP A 153 16.36 -13.92 0.54
C ASP A 153 15.26 -14.84 -0.04
N GLY A 154 15.11 -14.89 -1.36
CA GLY A 154 14.10 -15.67 -2.06
C GLY A 154 12.72 -14.99 -2.14
N GLU A 155 11.74 -15.73 -2.64
CA GLU A 155 10.33 -15.31 -2.62
C GLU A 155 9.67 -15.68 -1.28
N PRO A 156 8.64 -14.93 -0.83
CA PRO A 156 7.86 -15.33 0.33
C PRO A 156 7.31 -16.75 0.21
N GLU A 157 7.56 -17.55 1.23
CA GLU A 157 7.15 -18.95 1.27
C GLU A 157 5.65 -19.12 1.56
N LYS A 158 5.00 -20.05 0.85
CA LYS A 158 3.61 -20.41 1.11
C LYS A 158 3.47 -21.05 2.49
N GLY A 159 2.48 -20.62 3.26
CA GLY A 159 2.22 -21.16 4.62
C GLY A 159 3.19 -20.66 5.70
N VAL A 160 3.96 -19.60 5.40
CA VAL A 160 4.88 -18.97 6.35
C VAL A 160 4.40 -17.56 6.68
N VAL A 161 4.44 -17.18 7.96
CA VAL A 161 4.17 -15.81 8.41
C VAL A 161 5.47 -15.19 8.90
N TYR A 162 5.79 -14.01 8.42
CA TYR A 162 7.04 -13.32 8.72
C TYR A 162 6.85 -12.33 9.86
N GLY A 163 7.82 -12.30 10.76
CA GLY A 163 7.80 -11.49 11.98
C GLY A 163 9.21 -11.23 12.50
N SER A 164 9.34 -11.08 13.82
CA SER A 164 10.62 -10.86 14.49
C SER A 164 11.35 -12.15 14.90
N LYS A 165 10.72 -13.32 14.70
CA LYS A 165 11.21 -14.62 15.19
C LYS A 165 11.07 -15.72 14.15
N ASP A 166 11.97 -16.69 14.23
CA ASP A 166 11.88 -17.96 13.53
C ASP A 166 11.25 -19.04 14.41
N GLY A 167 10.53 -19.99 13.82
CA GLY A 167 10.04 -21.18 14.51
C GLY A 167 8.74 -21.76 13.94
N SER A 168 8.12 -22.64 14.72
CA SER A 168 6.79 -23.16 14.42
C SER A 168 5.72 -22.11 14.74
N HIS A 169 4.67 -22.07 13.92
CA HIS A 169 3.48 -21.27 14.15
C HIS A 169 2.28 -22.20 14.37
N ALA A 170 1.42 -21.86 15.33
CA ALA A 170 0.38 -22.77 15.85
C ALA A 170 -0.86 -22.89 14.95
N ASP A 171 -0.94 -22.08 13.89
CA ASP A 171 -2.05 -22.09 12.95
C ASP A 171 -2.06 -23.36 12.07
N LYS A 172 -3.26 -23.79 11.66
CA LYS A 172 -3.46 -25.02 10.89
C LYS A 172 -2.92 -24.91 9.46
N VAL A 173 -2.95 -23.73 8.88
CA VAL A 173 -2.49 -23.40 7.52
C VAL A 173 -1.08 -22.83 7.58
N TYR A 174 -0.86 -21.84 8.45
CA TYR A 174 0.42 -21.16 8.61
C TYR A 174 1.22 -21.81 9.73
N LYS A 175 2.00 -22.84 9.40
CA LYS A 175 2.68 -23.69 10.39
C LYS A 175 4.08 -23.23 10.76
N ALA A 176 4.62 -22.23 10.08
CA ALA A 176 5.94 -21.70 10.34
C ALA A 176 5.92 -20.18 10.41
N MET A 177 6.77 -19.64 11.26
CA MET A 177 7.12 -18.23 11.30
C MET A 177 8.60 -18.06 10.99
N LYS A 178 8.94 -17.00 10.25
CA LYS A 178 10.33 -16.65 9.93
C LYS A 178 10.62 -15.20 10.27
N LYS A 179 11.87 -14.92 10.62
CA LYS A 179 12.31 -13.55 10.80
C LYS A 179 12.34 -12.85 9.43
N SER A 180 11.67 -11.69 9.34
CA SER A 180 11.87 -10.77 8.21
C SER A 180 12.95 -9.76 8.57
N VAL A 181 13.83 -9.48 7.60
CA VAL A 181 14.88 -8.47 7.73
C VAL A 181 14.37 -7.04 7.50
N ILE A 182 13.11 -6.87 7.09
CA ILE A 182 12.55 -5.55 6.77
C ILE A 182 11.32 -5.17 7.57
N LEU A 183 10.65 -6.10 8.25
CA LEU A 183 9.34 -5.79 8.87
C LEU A 183 9.43 -4.70 9.95
N GLU A 184 10.58 -4.61 10.63
CA GLU A 184 10.91 -3.58 11.63
C GLU A 184 11.58 -2.34 10.99
N GLU A 185 11.80 -2.36 9.67
CA GLU A 185 12.50 -1.30 8.93
C GLU A 185 11.51 -0.44 8.13
N VAL A 186 11.88 0.82 7.89
CA VAL A 186 11.04 1.77 7.13
C VAL A 186 10.79 1.36 5.67
N VAL A 187 11.69 0.55 5.10
CA VAL A 187 11.56 0.05 3.73
C VAL A 187 10.31 -0.82 3.56
N MET A 188 9.82 -1.48 4.63
CA MET A 188 8.58 -2.23 4.59
C MET A 188 7.40 -1.34 4.21
N CYS A 189 7.24 -0.21 4.89
CA CYS A 189 6.22 0.78 4.60
C CYS A 189 6.49 1.48 3.25
N GLY A 190 7.77 1.74 2.95
CA GLY A 190 8.24 2.39 1.74
C GLY A 190 7.88 1.66 0.44
N GLN A 191 7.59 0.35 0.49
CA GLN A 191 7.09 -0.39 -0.67
C GLN A 191 5.77 0.16 -1.24
N CYS A 192 4.94 0.79 -0.39
CA CYS A 192 3.66 1.39 -0.78
C CYS A 192 3.65 2.92 -0.59
N HIS A 193 4.31 3.41 0.45
CA HIS A 193 4.41 4.84 0.79
C HIS A 193 5.59 5.53 0.08
N GLY A 194 5.84 5.17 -1.18
CA GLY A 194 7.13 5.24 -1.89
C GLY A 194 7.88 6.57 -2.04
N LEU A 195 8.79 6.60 -3.01
CA LEU A 195 9.79 7.67 -3.16
C LEU A 195 9.30 8.87 -3.99
N GLY A 196 8.30 8.68 -4.84
CA GLY A 196 8.11 9.60 -5.96
C GLY A 196 7.39 8.94 -7.14
N PRO A 197 7.47 9.55 -8.33
CA PRO A 197 6.71 9.08 -9.48
C PRO A 197 7.07 7.63 -9.81
N ASN A 198 6.04 6.80 -10.02
CA ASN A 198 6.21 5.39 -10.36
C ASN A 198 6.48 5.26 -11.87
N PHE A 199 7.70 5.55 -12.30
CA PHE A 199 8.12 5.51 -13.70
C PHE A 199 8.27 4.08 -14.27
N GLU A 200 8.16 3.06 -13.43
CA GLU A 200 8.21 1.65 -13.84
C GLU A 200 6.95 1.20 -14.62
N PHE A 201 5.87 1.99 -14.60
CA PHE A 201 4.61 1.65 -15.25
C PHE A 201 4.43 2.33 -16.61
N PRO A 202 3.68 1.71 -17.55
CA PRO A 202 3.36 2.32 -18.84
C PRO A 202 2.64 3.67 -18.73
N GLN A 203 1.89 3.88 -17.65
CA GLN A 203 1.33 5.17 -17.29
C GLN A 203 1.88 5.59 -15.93
N PRO A 204 3.00 6.34 -15.89
CA PRO A 204 3.57 6.82 -14.65
C PRO A 204 2.57 7.66 -13.86
N SER A 205 2.53 7.45 -12.56
CA SER A 205 1.67 8.21 -11.65
C SER A 205 2.46 8.69 -10.44
N GLN A 206 2.15 9.90 -10.03
CA GLN A 206 2.62 10.48 -8.77
C GLN A 206 1.56 10.20 -7.70
N CYS A 207 1.86 9.26 -6.79
CA CYS A 207 1.02 8.98 -5.62
C CYS A 207 1.81 9.30 -4.35
N ALA A 208 2.16 8.30 -3.56
CA ALA A 208 2.88 8.49 -2.30
C ALA A 208 4.35 8.88 -2.51
N THR A 209 4.83 9.82 -1.67
CA THR A 209 6.27 10.19 -1.60
C THR A 209 6.83 10.18 -0.19
N LEU A 210 6.09 9.63 0.78
CA LEU A 210 6.43 9.75 2.20
C LEU A 210 7.82 9.18 2.44
N TYR A 211 8.12 8.00 1.90
CA TYR A 211 9.41 7.34 2.03
C TYR A 211 10.54 8.15 1.37
N GLY A 212 10.25 8.83 0.26
CA GLY A 212 11.20 9.76 -0.36
C GLY A 212 11.51 10.94 0.56
N SER A 213 10.48 11.58 1.12
CA SER A 213 10.69 12.69 2.05
C SER A 213 11.33 12.25 3.37
N TYR A 214 11.06 11.03 3.84
CA TYR A 214 11.74 10.43 4.97
C TYR A 214 13.25 10.32 4.72
N LEU A 215 13.64 9.70 3.61
CA LEU A 215 15.06 9.49 3.28
C LEU A 215 15.80 10.78 2.94
N HIS A 216 15.13 11.73 2.28
CA HIS A 216 15.79 12.91 1.71
C HIS A 216 15.64 14.18 2.54
N ALA A 217 14.76 14.20 3.54
CA ALA A 217 14.56 15.36 4.40
C ALA A 217 14.61 15.03 5.90
N TYR A 218 13.99 13.94 6.35
CA TYR A 218 13.97 13.61 7.79
C TYR A 218 15.30 13.03 8.28
N ILE A 219 15.81 11.97 7.66
CA ILE A 219 17.10 11.37 8.03
C ILE A 219 18.25 12.40 7.97
N PRO A 220 18.40 13.22 6.92
CA PRO A 220 19.47 14.22 6.87
C PRO A 220 19.30 15.37 7.87
N ALA A 221 18.12 15.53 8.47
CA ALA A 221 17.83 16.51 9.51
C ALA A 221 17.90 15.90 10.92
N ASP A 222 18.77 14.90 11.10
CA ASP A 222 19.00 14.16 12.35
C ASP A 222 17.78 13.36 12.84
N GLY A 223 16.85 13.01 11.96
CA GLY A 223 15.76 12.09 12.27
C GLY A 223 16.25 10.65 12.39
N ASP A 224 15.80 9.94 13.42
CA ASP A 224 16.25 8.58 13.76
C ASP A 224 15.10 7.59 14.02
N GLU A 225 13.85 8.03 13.97
CA GLU A 225 12.69 7.17 14.21
C GLU A 225 12.18 6.49 12.94
N THR A 226 11.73 5.24 13.08
CA THR A 226 11.05 4.52 12.01
C THR A 226 9.59 4.96 11.83
N CYS A 227 8.97 4.53 10.72
CA CYS A 227 7.55 4.69 10.51
C CYS A 227 6.75 4.00 11.63
N GLN A 228 7.21 2.82 12.05
CA GLN A 228 6.60 1.98 13.08
C GLN A 228 6.68 2.65 14.45
N ASP A 229 7.82 3.24 14.81
CA ASP A 229 8.03 3.96 16.07
C ASP A 229 6.96 5.04 16.27
N CYS A 230 6.68 5.82 15.22
CA CYS A 230 5.68 6.89 15.29
C CYS A 230 4.24 6.38 15.13
N HIS A 231 3.95 5.57 14.10
CA HIS A 231 2.58 5.22 13.73
C HIS A 231 1.99 4.04 14.52
N MET A 232 2.83 3.16 15.06
CA MET A 232 2.40 1.97 15.78
C MET A 232 2.69 2.07 17.28
N GLU A 233 3.87 2.55 17.67
CA GLU A 233 4.32 2.55 19.07
C GLU A 233 3.97 3.83 19.83
N LYS A 234 4.55 4.98 19.47
CA LYS A 234 4.35 6.27 20.15
C LYS A 234 2.91 6.76 20.08
N SER A 235 2.20 6.46 18.99
CA SER A 235 0.77 6.75 18.86
C SER A 235 -0.08 5.91 19.82
N GLY A 236 0.45 4.77 20.29
CA GLY A 236 -0.27 3.78 21.09
C GLY A 236 -1.40 3.09 20.34
N LYS A 237 -1.45 3.17 18.99
CA LYS A 237 -2.58 2.67 18.18
C LYS A 237 -2.27 1.41 17.39
N GLY A 238 -1.07 0.85 17.53
CA GLY A 238 -0.69 -0.45 16.99
C GLY A 238 -1.05 -0.58 15.50
N HIS A 239 -1.82 -1.63 15.16
CA HIS A 239 -2.15 -1.94 13.77
C HIS A 239 -3.29 -1.09 13.18
N THR A 240 -3.83 -0.12 13.92
CA THR A 240 -4.75 0.86 13.34
C THR A 240 -4.00 1.80 12.38
N MET A 241 -2.71 2.09 12.65
CA MET A 241 -1.83 2.93 11.84
C MET A 241 -2.52 4.21 11.32
N PRO A 242 -3.03 5.06 12.23
CA PRO A 242 -3.80 6.25 11.87
C PRO A 242 -2.93 7.32 11.19
N ALA A 243 -3.62 8.28 10.56
CA ALA A 243 -3.02 9.43 9.88
C ALA A 243 -3.78 10.72 10.21
N TYR A 244 -3.85 11.68 9.28
CA TYR A 244 -4.35 13.05 9.49
C TYR A 244 -5.79 13.20 10.04
N ARG A 245 -6.62 12.16 10.00
CA ARG A 245 -7.99 12.19 10.57
C ARG A 245 -8.01 11.88 12.06
N ASP A 246 -6.90 11.41 12.59
CA ASP A 246 -6.76 11.11 14.00
C ASP A 246 -6.20 12.34 14.74
N PRO A 247 -6.93 12.89 15.73
CA PRO A 247 -6.51 14.09 16.44
C PRO A 247 -5.15 13.96 17.14
N ASP A 248 -4.78 12.76 17.58
CA ASP A 248 -3.51 12.56 18.28
C ASP A 248 -2.35 12.59 17.29
N MET A 249 -2.55 12.02 16.08
CA MET A 249 -1.58 12.14 14.99
C MET A 249 -1.38 13.60 14.56
N VAL A 250 -2.46 14.39 14.49
CA VAL A 250 -2.36 15.82 14.15
C VAL A 250 -1.56 16.60 15.21
N LYS A 251 -1.82 16.33 16.51
CA LYS A 251 -1.07 16.96 17.62
C LYS A 251 0.40 16.57 17.63
N MET A 252 0.72 15.32 17.28
CA MET A 252 2.10 14.84 17.16
C MET A 252 2.82 15.51 15.97
N ALA A 253 2.14 15.65 14.83
CA ALA A 253 2.74 16.07 13.58
C ALA A 253 2.95 17.59 13.43
N VAL A 254 2.11 18.44 14.04
CA VAL A 254 2.12 19.88 13.80
C VAL A 254 2.16 20.68 15.09
N ASN A 255 3.13 21.58 15.21
CA ASN A 255 3.06 22.67 16.19
C ASN A 255 2.63 23.97 15.52
N VAL A 256 1.70 24.70 16.14
CA VAL A 256 1.22 26.00 15.66
C VAL A 256 1.39 27.03 16.76
N ASP A 257 2.30 27.98 16.55
CA ASP A 257 2.52 29.12 17.45
C ASP A 257 1.90 30.38 16.82
N ILE A 258 0.98 31.04 17.53
CA ILE A 258 0.30 32.25 17.07
C ILE A 258 0.72 33.43 17.94
N HIS A 259 1.27 34.46 17.32
CA HIS A 259 1.60 35.73 17.97
C HIS A 259 0.78 36.85 17.35
N ALA A 260 0.01 37.58 18.17
CA ALA A 260 -0.80 38.70 17.74
C ALA A 260 -0.36 39.98 18.44
N LYS A 261 -0.12 41.04 17.66
CA LYS A 261 0.24 42.37 18.16
C LYS A 261 -0.77 43.40 17.69
N GLY A 262 -1.54 43.95 18.61
CA GLY A 262 -2.38 45.11 18.35
C GLY A 262 -1.55 46.37 18.14
N TYR A 263 -1.93 47.19 17.17
CA TYR A 263 -1.35 48.50 16.92
C TYR A 263 -2.41 49.44 16.35
N LYS A 264 -2.08 50.73 16.22
CA LYS A 264 -2.95 51.69 15.54
C LYS A 264 -2.16 52.33 14.41
N VAL A 265 -2.82 52.52 13.27
CA VAL A 265 -2.25 53.29 12.17
C VAL A 265 -2.99 54.60 12.06
N LEU A 266 -2.22 55.66 11.90
CA LEU A 266 -2.71 57.01 11.71
C LEU A 266 -2.34 57.43 10.27
N PRO A 267 -3.12 57.04 9.24
CA PRO A 267 -2.86 57.46 7.87
C PRO A 267 -2.98 58.99 7.70
N ARG A 268 -3.83 59.65 8.51
CA ARG A 268 -4.02 61.11 8.54
C ARG A 268 -4.30 61.59 9.97
N PRO A 269 -4.04 62.87 10.31
CA PRO A 269 -4.36 63.42 11.63
C PRO A 269 -5.83 63.19 12.02
N GLY A 270 -6.06 62.69 13.23
CA GLY A 270 -7.40 62.38 13.77
C GLY A 270 -7.99 61.03 13.32
N ASP A 271 -7.40 60.35 12.35
CA ASP A 271 -7.90 59.11 11.75
C ASP A 271 -7.16 57.88 12.34
N LEU A 272 -7.39 57.54 13.60
CA LEU A 272 -6.74 56.40 14.27
C LEU A 272 -7.49 55.09 13.97
N ILE A 273 -6.87 54.23 13.14
CA ILE A 273 -7.43 52.94 12.76
C ILE A 273 -6.77 51.83 13.62
N PRO A 274 -7.51 51.12 14.48
CA PRO A 274 -6.99 49.97 15.19
C PRO A 274 -6.73 48.81 14.21
N MET A 275 -5.55 48.20 14.31
CA MET A 275 -5.12 47.06 13.51
C MET A 275 -4.44 46.00 14.39
N ALA A 276 -4.28 44.80 13.84
CA ALA A 276 -3.53 43.72 14.47
C ALA A 276 -2.60 43.07 13.44
N ALA A 277 -1.34 42.86 13.83
CA ALA A 277 -0.40 42.04 13.09
C ALA A 277 -0.43 40.64 13.70
N VAL A 278 -0.81 39.64 12.91
CA VAL A 278 -0.87 38.23 13.33
C VAL A 278 0.24 37.47 12.61
N THR A 279 1.12 36.85 13.36
CA THR A 279 2.17 35.96 12.87
C THR A 279 1.83 34.54 13.29
N VAL A 280 1.75 33.64 12.32
CA VAL A 280 1.51 32.21 12.54
C VAL A 280 2.77 31.46 12.14
N LYS A 281 3.36 30.71 13.08
CA LYS A 281 4.45 29.79 12.82
C LYS A 281 3.92 28.38 12.90
N ILE A 282 4.10 27.62 11.81
CA ILE A 282 3.71 26.21 11.74
C ILE A 282 5.00 25.40 11.60
N ALA A 283 5.23 24.45 12.51
CA ALA A 283 6.36 23.55 12.46
C ALA A 283 5.88 22.12 12.17
N ASN A 284 6.45 21.50 11.14
CA ASN A 284 6.29 20.08 10.86
C ASN A 284 7.21 19.28 11.79
N LYS A 285 6.64 18.37 12.57
CA LYS A 285 7.33 17.44 13.46
C LYS A 285 7.27 15.99 12.96
N ALA A 286 6.55 15.74 11.86
CA ALA A 286 6.49 14.41 11.27
C ALA A 286 7.82 14.03 10.61
N GLY A 287 8.11 12.74 10.58
CA GLY A 287 9.28 12.17 9.89
C GLY A 287 9.21 12.21 8.35
N HIS A 288 8.31 13.01 7.79
CA HIS A 288 8.05 13.13 6.37
C HIS A 288 7.38 14.49 6.09
N ARG A 289 7.27 14.88 4.82
CA ARG A 289 6.54 16.10 4.46
C ARG A 289 5.05 15.95 4.80
N ILE A 290 4.36 17.06 5.09
CA ILE A 290 2.92 17.09 5.30
C ILE A 290 2.29 18.26 4.52
N PRO A 291 1.09 18.10 3.94
CA PRO A 291 0.41 16.81 3.72
C PRO A 291 1.19 15.96 2.70
N ASP A 292 1.12 14.65 2.86
CA ASP A 292 1.67 13.69 1.89
C ASP A 292 0.80 12.45 1.83
N GLY A 293 0.81 11.80 0.67
CA GLY A 293 0.01 10.60 0.36
C GLY A 293 -1.46 10.76 0.70
#